data_AF-A0A7S1NJE8-F1
#
_entry.id   AF-A0A7S1NJE8-F1
#
_cell.length_a   1.000
_cell.length_b   1.000
_cell.length_c   1.000
_cell.angle_alpha   90.00
_cell.angle_beta   90.00
_cell.angle_gamma   90.00
#
_symmetry.space_group_name_H-M   'P 1'
#
loop_
_entity.id
_entity.type
_entity.pdbx_description
1 polymer ?
#
loop_
_entity_poly.entity_id
_entity_poly.type
_entity_poly.pdbx_seq_one_letter_code
_entity_poly.pdbx_strand_id
1 'polypeptide(L)'
;PEKAKHIAGVDNKRADCLSRTPDPEDYCLQVGLYRRVCAHFGVRPSVDLFANRFNRQVERFYAMRPDPLAEGVNALAQTWPTTKVLYANPPWSLITQFLSKVSEEGATVLTVLPVWQAQAWWTEFRRLWAAPPLYLRGEMFACPQGRPLPPPRWKVAIALLKGRGPPISRRHSPASENWRPSTTSRTQTS
;
A
#
# COMPACT_ATOMS: atom_id res chain seq x y z
N PRO A 1 -42.21 3.31 -32.90
CA PRO A 1 -40.79 3.67 -32.68
C PRO A 1 -40.57 4.13 -31.23
N GLU A 2 -40.16 3.21 -30.36
CA GLU A 2 -39.98 3.46 -28.93
C GLU A 2 -38.50 3.84 -28.69
N LYS A 3 -38.27 5.08 -28.22
CA LYS A 3 -36.92 5.55 -27.86
C LYS A 3 -36.63 5.17 -26.42
N ALA A 4 -35.79 4.17 -26.22
CA ALA A 4 -35.25 3.81 -24.92
C ALA A 4 -34.37 4.97 -24.37
N LYS A 5 -34.75 5.51 -23.22
CA LYS A 5 -33.97 6.52 -22.47
C LYS A 5 -32.79 5.83 -21.78
N HIS A 6 -31.58 6.22 -22.17
CA HIS A 6 -30.32 5.78 -21.58
C HIS A 6 -30.12 6.42 -20.20
N ILE A 7 -30.28 5.64 -19.11
CA ILE A 7 -29.98 6.08 -17.73
C ILE A 7 -28.52 5.76 -17.44
N ALA A 8 -27.64 6.76 -17.54
CA ALA A 8 -26.19 6.58 -17.40
C ALA A 8 -25.72 6.65 -15.94
N GLY A 9 -24.97 5.62 -15.52
CA GLY A 9 -23.76 5.84 -14.70
C GLY A 9 -23.66 5.11 -13.36
N VAL A 10 -24.71 5.13 -12.53
CA VAL A 10 -24.62 4.59 -11.15
C VAL A 10 -25.26 3.21 -11.04
N ASP A 11 -26.45 3.04 -11.63
CA ASP A 11 -27.11 1.72 -11.70
C ASP A 11 -26.46 0.79 -12.72
N ASN A 12 -25.81 1.35 -13.75
CA ASN A 12 -25.11 0.54 -14.74
C ASN A 12 -23.88 -0.17 -14.15
N LYS A 13 -23.28 0.32 -13.05
CA LYS A 13 -22.23 -0.39 -12.31
C LYS A 13 -22.80 -1.54 -11.46
N ARG A 14 -24.00 -1.38 -10.91
CA ARG A 14 -24.71 -2.43 -10.16
C ARG A 14 -25.18 -3.56 -11.09
N ALA A 15 -25.58 -3.20 -12.32
CA ALA A 15 -25.95 -4.15 -13.38
C ALA A 15 -24.71 -4.75 -14.08
N ASP A 16 -23.63 -3.99 -14.31
CA ASP A 16 -22.38 -4.48 -14.94
C ASP A 16 -21.71 -5.58 -14.11
N CYS A 17 -21.75 -5.49 -12.78
CA CYS A 17 -21.17 -6.52 -11.90
C CYS A 17 -21.96 -7.85 -11.93
N LEU A 18 -23.17 -7.89 -12.50
CA LEU A 18 -23.97 -9.11 -12.67
C LEU A 18 -23.72 -9.81 -14.00
N SER A 19 -23.20 -9.11 -15.01
CA SER A 19 -22.99 -9.66 -16.36
C SER A 19 -21.51 -9.85 -16.72
N ARG A 20 -20.57 -9.24 -15.98
CA ARG A 20 -19.13 -9.33 -16.26
C ARG A 20 -18.45 -10.40 -15.43
N THR A 21 -17.61 -11.18 -16.09
CA THR A 21 -16.52 -11.93 -15.44
C THR A 21 -15.72 -10.95 -14.57
N PRO A 22 -15.51 -11.22 -13.27
CA PRO A 22 -14.74 -10.33 -12.39
C PRO A 22 -13.35 -10.08 -12.97
N ASP A 23 -12.92 -8.81 -13.03
CA ASP A 23 -11.54 -8.52 -13.38
C ASP A 23 -10.65 -9.13 -12.27
N PRO A 24 -9.55 -9.79 -12.61
CA PRO A 24 -8.58 -10.23 -11.60
C PRO A 24 -8.12 -9.12 -10.62
N GLU A 25 -8.17 -7.85 -11.04
CA GLU A 25 -7.88 -6.70 -10.19
C GLU A 25 -9.05 -6.31 -9.25
N ASP A 26 -10.27 -6.85 -9.45
CA ASP A 26 -11.43 -6.62 -8.58
C ASP A 26 -11.39 -7.43 -7.27
N TYR A 27 -10.44 -8.36 -7.14
CA TYR A 27 -10.33 -9.27 -6.01
C TYR A 27 -9.84 -8.53 -4.76
N CYS A 28 -10.76 -8.17 -3.87
CA CYS A 28 -10.46 -7.56 -2.56
C CYS A 28 -10.64 -8.58 -1.44
N LEU A 29 -9.87 -8.48 -0.35
CA LEU A 29 -10.10 -9.34 0.82
C LEU A 29 -11.47 -9.05 1.45
N GLN A 30 -12.19 -10.10 1.84
CA GLN A 30 -13.36 -9.93 2.70
C GLN A 30 -12.95 -9.29 4.04
N VAL A 31 -13.77 -8.37 4.56
CA VAL A 31 -13.51 -7.63 5.81
C VAL A 31 -13.20 -8.56 6.98
N GLY A 32 -13.90 -9.69 7.08
CA GLY A 32 -13.66 -10.70 8.12
C GLY A 32 -12.28 -11.35 8.03
N LEU A 33 -11.82 -11.64 6.81
CA LEU A 33 -10.46 -12.16 6.59
C LEU A 33 -9.41 -11.08 6.88
N TYR A 34 -9.61 -9.86 6.38
CA TYR A 34 -8.71 -8.73 6.63
C TYR A 34 -8.47 -8.53 8.14
N ARG A 35 -9.54 -8.58 8.96
CA ARG A 35 -9.42 -8.47 10.43
C ARG A 35 -8.59 -9.60 11.05
N ARG A 36 -8.80 -10.85 10.61
CA ARG A 36 -8.01 -12.00 11.09
C ARG A 36 -6.54 -11.89 10.71
N VAL A 37 -6.26 -11.43 9.50
CA VAL A 37 -4.90 -11.19 9.00
C VAL A 37 -4.22 -10.11 9.84
N CYS A 38 -4.90 -8.99 10.08
CA CYS A 38 -4.36 -7.92 10.92
C CYS A 38 -4.05 -8.41 12.34
N ALA A 39 -4.94 -9.22 12.92
CA ALA A 39 -4.71 -9.84 14.23
C ALA A 39 -3.50 -10.81 14.20
N HIS A 40 -3.36 -11.63 13.16
CA HIS A 40 -2.24 -12.56 13.01
C HIS A 40 -0.88 -11.85 12.98
N PHE A 41 -0.76 -10.78 12.19
CA PHE A 41 0.47 -10.00 12.10
C PHE A 41 0.64 -8.97 13.24
N GLY A 42 -0.36 -8.81 14.12
CA GLY A 42 -0.33 -7.81 15.19
C GLY A 42 -0.33 -6.36 14.69
N VAL A 43 -0.93 -6.09 13.53
CA VAL A 43 -0.89 -4.78 12.86
C VAL A 43 -2.26 -4.12 12.76
N ARG A 44 -2.26 -2.78 12.63
CA ARG A 44 -3.44 -1.98 12.31
C ARG A 44 -3.09 -1.01 11.19
N PRO A 45 -3.33 -1.38 9.92
CA PRO A 45 -3.10 -0.48 8.80
C PRO A 45 -3.87 0.82 8.96
N SER A 46 -3.23 1.92 8.58
CA SER A 46 -3.76 3.28 8.78
C SER A 46 -4.24 3.95 7.50
N VAL A 47 -3.79 3.46 6.34
CA VAL A 47 -4.16 3.94 5.01
C VAL A 47 -4.22 2.74 4.06
N ASP A 48 -5.26 2.68 3.22
CA ASP A 48 -5.36 1.76 2.09
C ASP A 48 -4.82 2.43 0.82
N LEU A 49 -3.74 1.88 0.25
CA LEU A 49 -3.01 2.52 -0.83
C LEU A 49 -3.67 2.36 -2.21
N PHE A 50 -4.49 1.34 -2.43
CA PHE A 50 -5.01 1.03 -3.77
C PHE A 50 -6.50 0.71 -3.72
N ALA A 51 -7.28 1.65 -3.21
CA ALA A 51 -8.71 1.45 -2.97
C ALA A 51 -9.59 2.53 -3.60
N ASN A 52 -10.89 2.30 -3.52
CA ASN A 52 -11.94 3.27 -3.77
C ASN A 52 -12.89 3.26 -2.56
N ARG A 53 -13.88 4.16 -2.56
CA ARG A 53 -14.83 4.29 -1.46
C ARG A 53 -15.64 3.02 -1.14
N PHE A 54 -15.72 2.06 -2.05
CA PHE A 54 -16.49 0.83 -1.89
C PHE A 54 -15.65 -0.33 -1.35
N ASN A 55 -14.37 -0.42 -1.72
CA ASN A 55 -13.51 -1.57 -1.37
C ASN A 55 -12.40 -1.27 -0.34
N ARG A 56 -12.29 -0.03 0.16
CA ARG A 56 -11.30 0.33 1.18
C ARG A 56 -11.42 -0.57 2.41
N GLN A 57 -10.29 -1.06 2.92
CA GLN A 57 -10.25 -1.85 4.17
C GLN A 57 -10.24 -0.97 5.41
N VAL A 58 -9.81 0.28 5.26
CA VAL A 58 -9.69 1.27 6.34
C VAL A 58 -10.26 2.61 5.90
N GLU A 59 -10.40 3.53 6.84
CA GLU A 59 -11.08 4.80 6.57
C GLU A 59 -10.32 5.68 5.57
N ARG A 60 -9.02 5.83 5.77
CA ARG A 60 -8.15 6.67 4.95
C ARG A 60 -7.66 5.86 3.76
N PHE A 61 -7.78 6.39 2.54
CA PHE A 61 -7.31 5.67 1.35
C PHE A 61 -6.87 6.59 0.22
N TYR A 62 -6.02 6.06 -0.65
CA TYR A 62 -5.68 6.66 -1.94
C TYR A 62 -6.40 5.93 -3.07
N ALA A 63 -6.88 6.72 -4.04
CA ALA A 63 -7.62 6.20 -5.18
C ALA A 63 -6.81 6.24 -6.47
N MET A 64 -7.05 5.27 -7.35
CA MET A 64 -6.46 5.25 -8.70
C MET A 64 -7.01 6.36 -9.61
N ARG A 65 -8.25 6.80 -9.35
CA ARG A 65 -8.94 7.88 -10.06
C ARG A 65 -9.50 8.86 -9.03
N PRO A 66 -9.81 10.11 -9.42
CA PRO A 66 -10.46 11.06 -8.52
C PRO A 66 -11.69 10.45 -7.85
N ASP A 67 -11.67 10.41 -6.52
CA ASP A 67 -12.78 10.00 -5.66
C ASP A 67 -12.92 11.04 -4.54
N PRO A 68 -14.12 11.59 -4.30
CA PRO A 68 -14.32 12.66 -3.32
C PRO A 68 -14.02 12.25 -1.87
N LEU A 69 -13.94 10.94 -1.58
CA LEU A 69 -13.63 10.43 -0.24
C LEU A 69 -12.17 9.99 -0.10
N ALA A 70 -11.38 10.03 -1.17
CA ALA A 70 -9.97 9.66 -1.11
C ALA A 70 -9.11 10.82 -0.58
N GLU A 71 -8.07 10.50 0.18
CA GLU A 71 -7.09 11.50 0.64
C GLU A 71 -6.18 12.00 -0.49
N GLY A 72 -6.13 11.27 -1.61
CA GLY A 72 -5.30 11.59 -2.75
C GLY A 72 -5.50 10.61 -3.89
N VAL A 73 -5.02 11.02 -5.06
CA VAL A 73 -5.02 10.20 -6.28
C VAL A 73 -3.62 9.68 -6.54
N ASN A 74 -3.51 8.45 -7.04
CA ASN A 74 -2.25 7.76 -7.33
C ASN A 74 -1.34 7.65 -6.09
N ALA A 75 -1.48 6.56 -5.34
CA ALA A 75 -0.69 6.34 -4.13
C ALA A 75 0.83 6.36 -4.34
N LEU A 76 1.33 6.00 -5.52
CA LEU A 76 2.78 6.01 -5.78
C LEU A 76 3.36 7.43 -5.82
N ALA A 77 2.53 8.43 -6.15
CA ALA A 77 2.89 9.84 -6.14
C ALA A 77 2.74 10.50 -4.76
N GLN A 78 2.12 9.84 -3.79
CA GLN A 78 1.89 10.38 -2.46
C GLN A 78 3.08 10.13 -1.53
N THR A 79 3.27 11.01 -0.55
CA THR A 79 4.16 10.76 0.58
C THR A 79 3.47 9.82 1.57
N TRP A 80 4.07 8.66 1.85
CA TRP A 80 3.48 7.70 2.77
C TRP A 80 3.83 8.00 4.23
N PRO A 81 2.90 7.77 5.19
CA PRO A 81 3.23 7.88 6.61
C PRO A 81 4.00 6.62 7.07
N THR A 82 5.30 6.57 6.78
CA THR A 82 6.19 5.40 6.99
C THR A 82 6.35 4.96 8.45
N THR A 83 5.97 5.82 9.40
CA THR A 83 5.88 5.51 10.84
C THR A 83 4.67 4.63 11.19
N LYS A 84 3.71 4.46 10.28
CA LYS A 84 2.52 3.63 10.46
C LYS A 84 2.58 2.41 9.53
N VAL A 85 1.72 1.42 9.83
CA VAL A 85 1.47 0.31 8.90
C VAL A 85 0.47 0.78 7.83
N LEU A 86 0.68 0.38 6.59
CA LEU A 86 -0.19 0.63 5.44
C LEU A 86 -0.79 -0.69 4.95
N TYR A 87 -1.89 -0.61 4.20
CA TYR A 87 -2.46 -1.75 3.50
C TYR A 87 -2.39 -1.54 2.00
N ALA A 88 -2.11 -2.61 1.24
CA ALA A 88 -2.06 -2.55 -0.20
C ALA A 88 -2.64 -3.83 -0.84
N ASN A 89 -3.48 -3.63 -1.86
CA ASN A 89 -3.84 -4.64 -2.84
C ASN A 89 -3.58 -4.05 -4.23
N PRO A 90 -2.30 -3.94 -4.64
CA PRO A 90 -1.93 -3.14 -5.81
C PRO A 90 -2.44 -3.79 -7.11
N PRO A 91 -2.83 -2.97 -8.12
CA PRO A 91 -2.99 -3.43 -9.49
C PRO A 91 -1.73 -4.14 -9.96
N TRP A 92 -1.89 -5.18 -10.79
CA TRP A 92 -0.77 -6.06 -11.13
C TRP A 92 0.32 -5.34 -11.92
N SER A 93 -0.10 -4.42 -12.77
CA SER A 93 0.79 -3.53 -13.55
C SER A 93 1.68 -2.62 -12.68
N LEU A 94 1.31 -2.39 -11.43
CA LEU A 94 2.01 -1.48 -10.52
C LEU A 94 2.86 -2.20 -9.47
N ILE A 95 2.85 -3.54 -9.41
CA ILE A 95 3.54 -4.31 -8.35
C ILE A 95 5.03 -3.93 -8.26
N THR A 96 5.73 -3.84 -9.39
CA THR A 96 7.16 -3.50 -9.40
C THR A 96 7.42 -2.12 -8.78
N GLN A 97 6.67 -1.09 -9.21
CA GLN A 97 6.84 0.28 -8.70
C GLN A 97 6.43 0.38 -7.23
N PHE A 98 5.37 -0.32 -6.83
CA PHE A 98 4.93 -0.43 -5.45
C PHE A 98 6.03 -1.01 -4.55
N LEU A 99 6.64 -2.13 -4.95
CA LEU A 99 7.69 -2.77 -4.16
C LEU A 99 8.96 -1.90 -4.07
N SER A 100 9.36 -1.25 -5.18
CA SER A 100 10.46 -0.28 -5.17
C SER A 100 10.20 0.83 -4.15
N LYS A 101 9.02 1.44 -4.18
CA LYS A 101 8.66 2.51 -3.24
C LYS A 101 8.60 2.02 -1.78
N VAL A 102 8.08 0.81 -1.54
CA VAL A 102 8.13 0.20 -0.18
C VAL A 102 9.58 0.12 0.30
N SER A 103 10.47 -0.40 -0.54
CA SER A 103 11.90 -0.57 -0.22
C SER A 103 12.57 0.77 0.07
N GLU A 104 12.41 1.75 -0.84
CA GLU A 104 13.04 3.06 -0.82
C GLU A 104 12.55 3.95 0.34
N GLU A 105 11.26 3.94 0.65
CA GLU A 105 10.72 4.78 1.73
C GLU A 105 10.81 4.13 3.11
N GLY A 106 11.18 2.85 3.20
CA GLY A 106 11.22 2.15 4.47
C GLY A 106 9.84 1.86 5.06
N ALA A 107 8.82 1.85 4.20
CA ALA A 107 7.43 1.68 4.59
C ALA A 107 7.18 0.28 5.16
N THR A 108 6.22 0.19 6.09
CA THR A 108 5.72 -1.08 6.60
C THR A 108 4.34 -1.32 5.99
N VAL A 109 4.18 -2.38 5.19
CA VAL A 109 2.96 -2.58 4.40
C VAL A 109 2.45 -4.01 4.54
N LEU A 110 1.19 -4.16 4.96
CA LEU A 110 0.45 -5.40 4.82
C LEU A 110 -0.10 -5.47 3.38
N THR A 111 0.40 -6.40 2.58
CA THR A 111 0.04 -6.50 1.16
C THR A 111 -0.53 -7.86 0.78
N VAL A 112 -1.31 -7.87 -0.29
CA VAL A 112 -1.90 -9.05 -0.91
C VAL A 112 -1.40 -9.13 -2.35
N LEU A 113 -0.67 -10.20 -2.70
CA LEU A 113 -0.11 -10.37 -4.04
C LEU A 113 -0.28 -11.80 -4.56
N PRO A 114 -0.38 -12.00 -5.88
CA PRO A 114 -0.39 -13.34 -6.45
C PRO A 114 0.97 -14.04 -6.24
N VAL A 115 0.95 -15.37 -6.10
CA VAL A 115 2.17 -16.19 -6.00
C VAL A 115 2.66 -16.52 -7.40
N TRP A 116 3.36 -15.57 -8.03
CA TRP A 116 3.92 -15.72 -9.37
C TRP A 116 5.44 -15.72 -9.32
N GLN A 117 6.00 -16.88 -8.97
CA GLN A 117 7.44 -17.01 -8.69
C GLN A 117 8.34 -16.73 -9.91
N ALA A 118 7.80 -16.84 -11.12
CA ALA A 118 8.50 -16.56 -12.37
C ALA A 118 8.60 -15.06 -12.70
N GLN A 119 7.87 -14.19 -11.98
CA GLN A 119 7.90 -12.75 -12.24
C GLN A 119 9.12 -12.09 -11.61
N ALA A 120 9.73 -11.13 -12.32
CA ALA A 120 10.94 -10.44 -11.88
C ALA A 120 10.78 -9.78 -10.50
N TRP A 121 9.60 -9.23 -10.20
CA TRP A 121 9.29 -8.58 -8.94
C TRP A 121 9.18 -9.55 -7.75
N TRP A 122 9.06 -10.86 -7.97
CA TRP A 122 8.90 -11.85 -6.91
C TRP A 122 10.11 -11.89 -5.97
N THR A 123 11.32 -11.74 -6.51
CA THR A 123 12.55 -11.71 -5.72
C THR A 123 12.57 -10.52 -4.76
N GLU A 124 12.17 -9.34 -5.24
CA GLU A 124 12.12 -8.15 -4.38
C GLU A 124 11.01 -8.26 -3.33
N PHE A 125 9.83 -8.77 -3.72
CA PHE A 125 8.75 -9.05 -2.79
C PHE A 125 9.21 -9.92 -1.61
N ARG A 126 9.95 -11.00 -1.89
CA ARG A 126 10.49 -11.90 -0.86
C ARG A 126 11.54 -11.24 0.04
N ARG A 127 12.39 -10.38 -0.53
CA ARG A 127 13.42 -9.65 0.22
C ARG A 127 12.85 -8.69 1.27
N LEU A 128 11.62 -8.23 1.04
CA LEU A 128 10.94 -7.28 1.90
C LEU A 128 10.12 -7.94 3.02
N TRP A 129 10.03 -9.26 3.10
CA TRP A 129 9.23 -9.94 4.13
C TRP A 129 9.73 -9.64 5.54
N ALA A 130 8.85 -9.09 6.38
CA ALA A 130 9.08 -8.85 7.80
C ALA A 130 8.66 -10.04 8.68
N ALA A 131 7.84 -10.94 8.14
CA ALA A 131 7.36 -12.16 8.79
C ALA A 131 7.00 -13.21 7.72
N PRO A 132 6.90 -14.51 8.07
CA PRO A 132 6.44 -15.54 7.13
C PRO A 132 5.08 -15.18 6.51
N PRO A 133 4.90 -15.28 5.18
CA PRO A 133 3.65 -14.94 4.53
C PRO A 133 2.57 -16.00 4.78
N LEU A 134 1.31 -15.57 4.78
CA LEU A 134 0.15 -16.45 4.74
C LEU A 134 -0.22 -16.75 3.29
N TYR A 135 -0.55 -18.01 3.00
CA TYR A 135 -1.03 -18.41 1.68
C TYR A 135 -2.53 -18.73 1.75
N LEU A 136 -3.33 -18.03 0.94
CA LEU A 136 -4.77 -18.28 0.87
C LEU A 136 -5.06 -19.48 -0.04
N ARG A 137 -6.04 -20.30 0.38
CA ARG A 137 -6.65 -21.36 -0.43
C ARG A 137 -8.17 -21.11 -0.44
N GLY A 138 -8.80 -20.97 -1.61
CA GLY A 138 -10.26 -20.93 -1.74
C GLY A 138 -10.95 -19.56 -1.59
N GLU A 139 -12.30 -19.58 -1.55
CA GLU A 139 -13.24 -18.45 -1.61
C GLU A 139 -13.08 -17.46 -0.45
N MET A 140 -12.31 -16.39 -0.67
CA MET A 140 -12.11 -15.36 0.38
C MET A 140 -12.02 -13.94 -0.17
N PHE A 141 -12.31 -13.78 -1.47
CA PHE A 141 -12.32 -12.49 -2.13
C PHE A 141 -13.76 -12.03 -2.31
N ALA A 142 -13.94 -10.73 -2.20
CA ALA A 142 -15.19 -10.08 -2.58
C ALA A 142 -14.89 -9.03 -3.64
N CYS A 143 -15.86 -8.79 -4.52
CA CYS A 143 -15.83 -7.62 -5.38
C CYS A 143 -15.98 -6.36 -4.52
N PRO A 144 -15.69 -5.16 -5.06
CA PRO A 144 -15.86 -3.90 -4.35
C PRO A 144 -17.24 -3.66 -3.71
N GLN A 145 -18.28 -4.37 -4.16
CA GLN A 145 -19.63 -4.29 -3.64
C GLN A 145 -19.92 -5.32 -2.53
N GLY A 146 -18.90 -6.05 -2.07
CA GLY A 146 -19.01 -7.03 -0.98
C GLY A 146 -19.56 -8.40 -1.39
N ARG A 147 -19.77 -8.66 -2.69
CA ARG A 147 -20.22 -9.98 -3.15
C ARG A 147 -19.03 -10.95 -3.19
N PRO A 148 -19.18 -12.18 -2.67
CA PRO A 148 -18.16 -13.21 -2.82
C PRO A 148 -17.80 -13.43 -4.29
N LEU A 149 -16.51 -13.49 -4.59
CA LEU A 149 -15.98 -13.92 -5.88
C LEU A 149 -15.56 -15.40 -5.78
N PRO A 150 -15.64 -16.16 -6.89
CA PRO A 150 -15.08 -17.50 -6.94
C PRO A 150 -13.59 -17.46 -6.58
N PRO A 151 -13.01 -18.57 -6.12
CA PRO A 151 -11.59 -18.57 -5.77
C PRO A 151 -10.76 -18.28 -7.02
N PRO A 152 -9.71 -17.44 -6.91
CA PRO A 152 -8.83 -17.19 -8.02
C PRO A 152 -8.14 -18.49 -8.45
N ARG A 153 -7.84 -18.61 -9.75
CA ARG A 153 -7.09 -19.77 -10.29
C ARG A 153 -5.63 -19.79 -9.86
N TRP A 154 -5.13 -18.70 -9.28
CA TRP A 154 -3.76 -18.56 -8.78
C TRP A 154 -3.75 -18.58 -7.24
N LYS A 155 -2.60 -18.97 -6.68
CA LYS A 155 -2.34 -18.86 -5.25
C LYS A 155 -2.12 -17.39 -4.89
N VAL A 156 -2.55 -16.97 -3.70
CA VAL A 156 -2.35 -15.60 -3.20
C VAL A 156 -1.55 -15.65 -1.91
N ALA A 157 -0.57 -14.75 -1.79
CA ALA A 157 0.19 -14.52 -0.58
C ALA A 157 -0.29 -13.22 0.09
N ILE A 158 -0.45 -13.27 1.40
CA ILE A 158 -0.58 -12.10 2.25
C ILE A 158 0.73 -11.98 3.03
N ALA A 159 1.41 -10.85 2.89
CA ALA A 159 2.71 -10.63 3.51
C ALA A 159 2.75 -9.29 4.23
N LEU A 160 3.43 -9.27 5.38
CA LEU A 160 3.89 -8.04 6.00
C LEU A 160 5.27 -7.71 5.42
N LEU A 161 5.36 -6.55 4.78
CA LEU A 161 6.58 -6.03 4.18
C LEU A 161 7.20 -4.96 5.07
N LYS A 162 8.53 -4.90 5.06
CA LYS A 162 9.31 -3.80 5.65
C LYS A 162 10.41 -3.36 4.70
N GLY A 163 10.31 -2.13 4.22
CA GLY A 163 11.38 -1.47 3.48
C GLY A 163 12.58 -1.12 4.35
N ARG A 164 13.71 -0.87 3.69
CA ARG A 164 14.97 -0.48 4.35
C ARG A 164 15.06 1.03 4.59
N GLY A 165 14.33 1.82 3.80
CA GLY A 165 14.44 3.27 3.80
C GLY A 165 15.66 3.74 3.00
N PRO A 166 15.84 5.06 2.86
CA PRO A 166 17.06 5.59 2.26
C PRO A 166 18.27 5.11 3.07
N PRO A 167 19.40 4.77 2.41
CA PRO A 167 20.62 4.45 3.14
C PRO A 167 20.91 5.58 4.12
N ILE A 168 21.19 5.23 5.38
CA ILE A 168 21.57 6.21 6.40
C ILE A 168 22.77 6.96 5.82
N SER A 169 22.56 8.20 5.36
CA SER A 169 23.67 9.08 5.06
C SER A 169 24.45 9.18 6.36
N ARG A 170 25.74 8.80 6.32
CA ARG A 170 26.64 9.01 7.46
C ARG A 170 26.48 10.48 7.81
N ARG A 171 25.79 10.79 8.91
CA ARG A 171 25.77 12.14 9.44
C ARG A 171 27.25 12.46 9.66
N HIS A 172 27.77 13.44 8.94
CA HIS A 172 28.96 14.12 9.40
C HIS A 172 28.58 14.60 10.80
N SER A 173 29.11 13.95 11.83
CA SER A 173 29.19 14.57 13.14
C SER A 173 29.78 15.95 12.91
N PRO A 174 29.14 17.05 13.35
CA PRO A 174 29.85 18.30 13.40
C PRO A 174 31.02 18.03 14.34
N ALA A 175 32.23 18.10 13.78
CA ALA A 175 33.45 18.03 14.56
C ALA A 175 33.29 19.03 15.69
N SER A 176 33.54 18.57 16.92
CA SER A 176 33.64 19.39 18.12
C SER A 176 34.45 20.64 17.79
N GLU A 177 33.75 21.76 17.67
CA GLU A 177 34.33 23.07 17.46
C GLU A 177 35.09 23.39 18.74
N ASN A 178 36.42 23.32 18.67
CA ASN A 178 37.32 23.58 19.77
C ASN A 178 37.14 25.04 20.22
N TRP A 179 36.29 25.25 21.22
CA TRP A 179 36.21 26.49 21.97
C TRP A 179 37.58 26.79 22.59
N ARG A 180 38.20 27.91 22.17
CA ARG A 180 39.38 28.48 22.83
C ARG A 180 38.98 29.81 23.49
N PRO A 181 39.27 30.03 24.78
CA PRO A 181 39.10 31.34 25.37
C PRO A 181 40.18 32.30 24.83
N SER A 182 39.77 33.52 24.50
CA SER A 182 40.62 34.62 24.04
C SER A 182 41.42 35.21 25.20
N THR A 183 42.75 35.23 25.07
CA THR A 183 43.65 35.98 25.95
C THR A 183 43.58 37.46 25.58
N THR A 184 43.03 38.29 26.45
CA THR A 184 43.13 39.74 26.33
C THR A 184 44.47 40.21 26.90
N SER A 185 45.41 40.58 26.03
CA SER A 185 46.56 41.42 26.38
C SER A 185 46.12 42.88 26.36
N ARG A 186 46.13 43.53 27.53
CA ARG A 186 45.89 44.98 27.66
C ARG A 186 47.23 45.68 27.78
N THR A 187 47.63 46.36 26.72
CA THR A 187 48.72 47.33 26.70
C THR A 187 48.27 48.57 27.47
N GLN A 188 49.05 49.00 28.46
CA GLN A 188 48.92 50.33 29.09
C GLN A 188 50.13 51.15 28.63
N THR A 189 49.86 52.20 27.86
CA THR A 189 50.80 53.28 27.54
C THR A 189 50.79 54.32 28.66
N SER A 190 51.97 54.84 29.01
CA SER A 190 52.16 56.17 29.58
C SER A 190 52.60 57.12 28.49
#